data_AF-A0A060I6A7-F1
#
_entry.id   AF-A0A060I6A7-F1
#
_cell.length_a   1.000
_cell.length_b   1.000
_cell.length_c   1.000
_cell.angle_alpha   90.00
_cell.angle_beta   90.00
_cell.angle_gamma   90.00
#
_symmetry.space_group_name_H-M   'P 1'
#
loop_
_entity.id
_entity.type
_entity.pdbx_description
1 polymer ?
#
loop_
_entity_poly.entity_id
_entity_poly.type
_entity_poly.pdbx_seq_one_letter_code
_entity_poly.pdbx_strand_id
1 'polypeptide(L)'
;MTQSLLFGAFLAALFYVLIPGPAFLQLLGIGAGQGRKAGAFFMMGHLVGDLIWSSLALIAIVGAKTIGTFVFDLLGLAYLAWIGWSAVNARPKAEGQPLVMVERPFRRGLIFGVTNPKGYPVALATFTALVAGSAGALHFEALPVLLGVSFVGFVTADIILIGIIGAGVVRRFYLRPRTADRALLRRPLHGLCRPGAMARDARPHRLAQGLIQPSRKLTIDFSV
;
A
#
# COMPACT_ATOMS: atom_id res chain seq x y z
N MET A 1 -15.52 24.95 22.39
CA MET A 1 -14.59 23.81 22.20
C MET A 1 -13.31 24.09 22.97
N THR A 2 -12.84 23.17 23.82
CA THR A 2 -11.59 23.35 24.57
C THR A 2 -10.38 23.15 23.63
N GLN A 3 -9.29 23.87 23.84
CA GLN A 3 -8.06 23.72 23.03
C GLN A 3 -7.49 22.30 23.12
N SER A 4 -7.61 21.67 24.29
CA SER A 4 -7.19 20.29 24.54
C SER A 4 -7.91 19.28 23.64
N LEU A 5 -9.20 19.47 23.38
CA LEU A 5 -10.03 18.60 22.54
C LEU A 5 -9.59 18.68 21.08
N LEU A 6 -9.38 19.89 20.56
CA LEU A 6 -8.91 20.09 19.19
C LEU A 6 -7.50 19.51 19.00
N PHE A 7 -6.61 19.76 19.96
CA PHE A 7 -5.26 19.20 19.93
C PHE A 7 -5.26 17.67 20.01
N GLY A 8 -6.12 17.09 20.87
CA GLY A 8 -6.33 15.65 20.97
C GLY A 8 -6.81 15.03 19.65
N ALA A 9 -7.78 15.66 18.98
CA ALA A 9 -8.27 15.21 17.67
C ALA A 9 -7.19 15.29 16.58
N PHE A 10 -6.39 16.36 16.57
CA PHE A 10 -5.25 16.49 15.67
C PHE A 10 -4.23 15.36 15.89
N LEU A 11 -3.83 15.11 17.14
CA LEU A 11 -2.88 14.06 17.48
C LEU A 11 -3.43 12.66 17.19
N ALA A 12 -4.72 12.43 17.46
CA ALA A 12 -5.38 11.16 17.15
C ALA A 12 -5.28 10.85 15.66
N ALA A 13 -5.63 11.84 14.83
CA ALA A 13 -5.55 11.72 13.39
C ALA A 13 -4.11 11.53 12.88
N LEU A 14 -3.17 12.28 13.43
CA LEU A 14 -1.75 12.16 13.11
C LEU A 14 -1.24 10.74 13.40
N PHE A 15 -1.46 10.23 14.62
CA PHE A 15 -0.99 8.90 15.00
C PHE A 15 -1.72 7.78 14.28
N TYR A 16 -3.01 7.93 14.02
CA TYR A 16 -3.80 6.98 13.24
C TYR A 16 -3.14 6.65 11.87
N VAL A 17 -2.62 7.67 11.17
CA VAL A 17 -1.90 7.48 9.90
C VAL A 17 -0.47 6.96 10.12
N LEU A 18 0.25 7.49 11.11
CA LEU A 18 1.66 7.16 11.36
C LEU A 18 1.88 5.74 11.91
N ILE A 19 0.86 5.12 12.52
CA ILE A 19 0.95 3.73 12.98
C ILE A 19 1.23 2.82 11.77
N PRO A 20 2.41 2.15 11.74
CA PRO A 20 2.82 1.36 10.58
C PRO A 20 1.84 0.21 10.37
N GLY A 21 1.37 0.07 9.13
CA GLY A 21 0.43 -0.97 8.77
C GLY A 21 0.38 -1.21 7.25
N PRO A 22 -0.66 -1.90 6.77
CA PRO A 22 -0.81 -2.25 5.35
C PRO A 22 -0.71 -1.07 4.36
N ALA A 23 -1.24 0.10 4.73
CA ALA A 23 -1.16 1.31 3.91
C ALA A 23 0.28 1.82 3.76
N PHE A 24 1.04 1.83 4.86
CA PHE A 24 2.46 2.22 4.88
C PHE A 24 3.30 1.32 3.97
N LEU A 25 3.10 0.00 4.02
CA LEU A 25 3.82 -0.95 3.15
C LEU A 25 3.49 -0.76 1.67
N GLN A 26 2.22 -0.48 1.33
CA GLN A 26 1.85 -0.17 -0.05
C GLN A 26 2.44 1.15 -0.52
N LEU A 27 2.43 2.16 0.33
CA LEU A 27 3.03 3.45 0.04
C LEU A 27 4.54 3.29 -0.24
N LEU A 28 5.24 2.48 0.55
CA LEU A 28 6.65 2.13 0.31
C LEU A 28 6.84 1.42 -1.04
N GLY A 29 6.02 0.42 -1.36
CA GLY A 29 6.10 -0.30 -2.63
C GLY A 29 5.85 0.59 -3.85
N ILE A 30 4.80 1.41 -3.80
CA ILE A 30 4.46 2.36 -4.87
C ILE A 30 5.53 3.44 -4.97
N GLY A 31 5.98 3.99 -3.85
CA GLY A 31 7.00 5.03 -3.80
C GLY A 31 8.37 4.58 -4.29
N ALA A 32 8.78 3.35 -3.95
CA ALA A 32 10.03 2.77 -4.43
C ALA A 32 9.98 2.40 -5.93
N GLY A 33 8.84 1.90 -6.41
CA GLY A 33 8.68 1.46 -7.81
C GLY A 33 8.35 2.56 -8.80
N GLN A 34 7.49 3.51 -8.42
CA GLN A 34 6.93 4.55 -9.31
C GLN A 34 7.23 5.98 -8.84
N GLY A 35 7.99 6.12 -7.75
CA GLY A 35 8.43 7.41 -7.22
C GLY A 35 7.42 8.10 -6.30
N ARG A 36 7.90 9.17 -5.68
CA ARG A 36 7.17 9.94 -4.66
C ARG A 36 5.81 10.46 -5.14
N LYS A 37 5.70 10.88 -6.40
CA LYS A 37 4.46 11.42 -6.98
C LYS A 37 3.34 10.38 -7.01
N ALA A 38 3.66 9.14 -7.40
CA ALA A 38 2.70 8.04 -7.38
C ALA A 38 2.26 7.69 -5.96
N GLY A 39 3.19 7.69 -5.00
CA GLY A 39 2.88 7.52 -3.58
C GLY A 39 1.96 8.61 -3.04
N ALA A 40 2.19 9.87 -3.40
CA ALA A 40 1.34 10.98 -3.00
C ALA A 40 -0.10 10.83 -3.53
N PHE A 41 -0.28 10.46 -4.79
CA PHE A 41 -1.62 10.17 -5.33
C PHE A 41 -2.31 9.02 -4.60
N PHE A 42 -1.56 7.97 -4.23
CA PHE A 42 -2.10 6.89 -3.40
C PHE A 42 -2.59 7.41 -2.04
N MET A 43 -1.80 8.22 -1.34
CA MET A 43 -2.23 8.79 -0.05
C MET A 43 -3.46 9.69 -0.19
N MET A 44 -3.52 10.52 -1.23
CA MET A 44 -4.71 11.36 -1.48
C MET A 44 -5.99 10.54 -1.65
N GLY A 45 -5.90 9.37 -2.29
CA GLY A 45 -7.04 8.44 -2.36
C GLY A 45 -7.33 7.79 -1.01
N HIS A 46 -6.28 7.34 -0.31
CA HIS A 46 -6.38 6.69 1.00
C HIS A 46 -7.05 7.58 2.06
N LEU A 47 -6.76 8.87 2.02
CA LEU A 47 -7.31 9.90 2.91
C LEU A 47 -8.84 9.92 2.95
N VAL A 48 -9.50 9.55 1.85
CA VAL A 48 -10.97 9.42 1.82
C VAL A 48 -11.44 8.31 2.76
N GLY A 49 -10.75 7.18 2.78
CA GLY A 49 -11.01 6.10 3.73
C GLY A 49 -10.76 6.54 5.17
N ASP A 50 -9.68 7.28 5.40
CA ASP A 50 -9.33 7.79 6.73
C ASP A 50 -10.41 8.73 7.29
N LEU A 51 -10.97 9.58 6.43
CA LEU A 51 -12.11 10.43 6.76
C LEU A 51 -13.37 9.61 7.09
N ILE A 52 -13.70 8.59 6.29
CA ILE A 52 -14.88 7.74 6.51
C ILE A 52 -14.75 7.01 7.86
N TRP A 53 -13.63 6.34 8.09
CA TRP A 53 -13.44 5.55 9.29
C TRP A 53 -13.35 6.40 10.55
N SER A 54 -12.70 7.56 10.48
CA SER A 54 -12.62 8.48 11.62
C SER A 54 -13.96 9.16 11.91
N SER A 55 -14.77 9.42 10.88
CA SER A 55 -16.15 9.90 11.07
C SER A 55 -16.99 8.87 11.81
N LEU A 56 -16.94 7.60 11.39
CA LEU A 56 -17.65 6.51 12.06
C LEU A 56 -17.17 6.33 13.51
N ALA A 57 -15.85 6.40 13.74
CA ALA A 57 -15.28 6.29 15.08
C ALA A 57 -15.75 7.43 15.99
N LEU A 58 -15.71 8.68 15.52
CA LEU A 58 -16.18 9.83 16.31
C LEU A 58 -17.69 9.75 16.59
N ILE A 59 -18.50 9.31 15.61
CA ILE A 59 -19.93 9.07 15.81
C ILE A 59 -20.15 7.99 16.87
N ALA A 60 -19.40 6.88 16.82
CA ALA A 60 -19.49 5.82 17.81
C ALA A 60 -19.10 6.30 19.22
N ILE A 61 -18.03 7.08 19.35
CA ILE A 61 -17.58 7.63 20.64
C ILE A 61 -18.65 8.56 21.23
N VAL A 62 -19.19 9.47 20.43
CA VAL A 62 -20.24 10.40 20.88
C VAL A 62 -21.53 9.63 21.19
N GLY A 63 -21.91 8.66 20.35
CA GLY A 63 -23.12 7.84 20.52
C GLY A 63 -23.07 6.85 21.68
N ALA A 64 -21.89 6.38 22.07
CA ALA A 64 -21.72 5.53 23.25
C ALA A 64 -22.14 6.24 24.54
N LYS A 65 -22.08 7.58 24.59
CA LYS A 65 -22.55 8.37 25.73
C LYS A 65 -24.08 8.33 25.89
N THR A 66 -24.83 8.15 24.81
CA THR A 66 -26.30 8.16 24.82
C THR A 66 -26.91 6.76 24.93
N ILE A 67 -26.31 5.76 24.30
CA ILE A 67 -26.87 4.40 24.19
C ILE A 67 -26.11 3.38 25.08
N GLY A 68 -24.99 3.80 25.68
CA GLY A 68 -24.08 2.93 26.42
C GLY A 68 -23.07 2.23 25.51
N THR A 69 -21.96 1.74 26.08
CA THR A 69 -20.85 1.15 25.30
C THR A 69 -21.14 -0.27 24.83
N PHE A 70 -22.05 -1.01 25.49
CA PHE A 70 -22.24 -2.45 25.29
C PHE A 70 -22.45 -2.85 23.81
N VAL A 71 -23.28 -2.12 23.06
CA VAL A 71 -23.52 -2.41 21.65
C VAL A 71 -22.25 -2.19 20.83
N PHE A 72 -21.51 -1.11 21.11
CA PHE A 72 -20.25 -0.80 20.44
C PHE A 72 -19.14 -1.78 20.81
N ASP A 73 -19.09 -2.23 22.06
CA ASP A 73 -18.15 -3.23 22.56
C ASP A 73 -18.39 -4.59 21.88
N LEU A 74 -19.65 -5.01 21.75
CA LEU A 74 -20.02 -6.24 21.06
C LEU A 74 -19.70 -6.17 19.56
N LEU A 75 -20.02 -5.05 18.91
CA LEU A 75 -19.67 -4.82 17.50
C LEU A 75 -18.15 -4.78 17.30
N GLY A 76 -17.42 -4.13 18.20
CA GLY A 76 -15.96 -4.08 18.20
C GLY A 76 -15.35 -5.47 18.36
N LEU A 77 -15.86 -6.27 19.30
CA LEU A 77 -15.43 -7.65 19.51
C LEU A 77 -15.69 -8.52 18.27
N ALA A 78 -16.89 -8.45 17.70
CA ALA A 78 -17.25 -9.19 16.50
C ALA A 78 -16.36 -8.80 15.30
N TYR A 79 -16.09 -7.51 15.14
CA TYR A 79 -15.19 -7.01 14.10
C TYR A 79 -13.76 -7.50 14.29
N LEU A 80 -13.21 -7.40 15.51
CA LEU A 80 -11.86 -7.87 15.83
C LEU A 80 -11.73 -9.38 15.64
N ALA A 81 -12.74 -10.15 16.02
CA ALA A 81 -12.79 -11.59 15.78
C ALA A 81 -12.79 -11.90 14.27
N TRP A 82 -13.57 -11.16 13.48
CA TRP A 82 -13.59 -11.34 12.03
C TRP A 82 -12.25 -11.00 11.37
N ILE A 83 -11.62 -9.87 11.71
CA ILE A 83 -10.30 -9.53 11.12
C ILE A 83 -9.21 -10.50 11.59
N GLY A 84 -9.28 -10.99 12.85
CA GLY A 84 -8.36 -12.00 13.37
C GLY A 84 -8.49 -13.32 12.62
N TRP A 85 -9.72 -13.79 12.42
CA TRP A 85 -10.02 -14.96 11.59
C TRP A 85 -9.55 -14.78 10.14
N SER A 86 -9.78 -13.60 9.56
CA SER A 86 -9.34 -13.29 8.19
C SER A 86 -7.82 -13.29 8.06
N ALA A 87 -7.09 -12.83 9.09
CA ALA A 87 -5.64 -12.82 9.13
C ALA A 87 -5.05 -14.24 9.21
N VAL A 88 -5.65 -15.12 10.03
CA VAL A 88 -5.25 -16.53 10.14
C VAL A 88 -5.48 -17.29 8.82
N ASN A 89 -6.56 -16.96 8.11
CA ASN A 89 -6.91 -17.60 6.84
C ASN A 89 -6.31 -16.92 5.60
N ALA A 90 -5.56 -15.84 5.77
CA ALA A 90 -4.94 -15.13 4.66
C ALA A 90 -3.84 -16.01 4.04
N ARG A 91 -3.94 -16.25 2.72
CA ARG A 91 -2.88 -16.94 1.98
C ARG A 91 -1.73 -15.96 1.71
N PRO A 92 -0.46 -16.38 1.90
CA PRO A 92 0.68 -15.57 1.49
C PRO A 92 0.56 -15.21 0.00
N LYS A 93 0.65 -13.92 -0.32
CA LYS A 93 0.84 -13.52 -1.73
C LYS A 93 2.22 -14.01 -2.17
N ALA A 94 2.28 -14.66 -3.33
CA ALA A 94 3.50 -15.22 -3.89
C ALA A 94 4.64 -14.18 -3.86
N GLU A 95 5.74 -14.54 -3.20
CA GLU A 95 6.97 -13.77 -3.17
C GLU A 95 7.51 -13.63 -4.59
N GLY A 96 7.89 -12.41 -5.00
CA GLY A 96 8.50 -12.16 -6.31
C GLY A 96 7.56 -11.62 -7.40
N GLN A 97 6.32 -11.24 -7.07
CA GLN A 97 5.55 -10.37 -7.97
C GLN A 97 6.37 -9.07 -8.21
N PRO A 98 6.66 -8.70 -9.48
CA PRO A 98 7.37 -7.45 -9.76
C PRO A 98 6.62 -6.29 -9.09
N LEU A 99 7.35 -5.24 -8.66
CA LEU A 99 6.75 -4.02 -8.11
C LEU A 99 5.60 -3.60 -9.03
N VAL A 100 4.36 -3.93 -8.65
CA VAL A 100 3.22 -3.83 -9.55
C VAL A 100 3.11 -2.37 -9.92
N MET A 101 3.25 -2.07 -11.21
CA MET A 101 3.08 -0.72 -11.69
C MET A 101 1.60 -0.39 -11.53
N VAL A 102 1.30 0.45 -10.55
CA VAL A 102 -0.05 0.86 -10.21
C VAL A 102 -0.44 1.99 -11.16
N GLU A 103 -1.13 1.63 -12.23
CA GLU A 103 -1.52 2.56 -13.30
C GLU A 103 -2.39 3.73 -12.82
N ARG A 104 -3.17 3.53 -11.73
CA ARG A 104 -4.02 4.56 -11.12
C ARG A 104 -3.82 4.62 -9.60
N PRO A 105 -2.73 5.24 -9.11
CA PRO A 105 -2.38 5.24 -7.69
C PRO A 105 -3.48 5.82 -6.80
N PHE A 106 -4.15 6.90 -7.25
CA PHE A 106 -5.28 7.49 -6.53
C PHE A 106 -6.44 6.51 -6.35
N ARG A 107 -6.92 5.89 -7.43
CA ARG A 107 -8.02 4.92 -7.36
C ARG A 107 -7.64 3.72 -6.48
N ARG A 108 -6.39 3.29 -6.55
CA ARG A 108 -5.87 2.21 -5.70
C ARG A 108 -5.90 2.61 -4.22
N GLY A 109 -5.45 3.83 -3.91
CA GLY A 109 -5.50 4.40 -2.57
C GLY A 109 -6.92 4.51 -2.03
N LEU A 110 -7.84 5.02 -2.84
CA LEU A 110 -9.26 5.14 -2.48
C LEU A 110 -9.89 3.79 -2.13
N ILE A 111 -9.79 2.82 -3.04
CA ILE A 111 -10.34 1.48 -2.80
C ILE A 111 -9.69 0.86 -1.58
N PHE A 112 -8.37 1.01 -1.44
CA PHE A 112 -7.64 0.44 -0.32
C PHE A 112 -8.04 1.08 1.01
N GLY A 113 -8.11 2.41 1.10
CA GLY A 113 -8.49 3.13 2.31
C GLY A 113 -9.91 2.80 2.76
N VAL A 114 -10.86 2.77 1.82
CA VAL A 114 -12.26 2.45 2.11
C VAL A 114 -12.43 0.99 2.52
N THR A 115 -11.67 0.06 1.94
CA THR A 115 -11.77 -1.37 2.29
C THR A 115 -10.81 -1.79 3.41
N ASN A 116 -10.09 -0.84 4.01
CA ASN A 116 -9.03 -1.14 4.98
C ASN A 116 -9.62 -1.67 6.31
N PRO A 117 -9.44 -2.95 6.64
CA PRO A 117 -9.99 -3.51 7.88
C PRO A 117 -9.28 -2.97 9.14
N LYS A 118 -8.17 -2.25 8.99
CA LYS A 118 -7.50 -1.58 10.11
C LYS A 118 -8.15 -0.22 10.45
N GLY A 119 -8.87 0.37 9.48
CA GLY A 119 -9.25 1.78 9.53
C GLY A 119 -10.11 2.08 10.76
N TYR A 120 -11.22 1.37 10.91
CA TYR A 120 -12.14 1.63 12.01
C TYR A 120 -11.54 1.38 13.40
N PRO A 121 -10.92 0.22 13.73
CA PRO A 121 -10.43 -0.01 15.10
C PRO A 121 -9.30 0.93 15.51
N VAL A 122 -8.38 1.24 14.58
CA VAL A 122 -7.26 2.15 14.89
C VAL A 122 -7.78 3.57 15.08
N ALA A 123 -8.74 4.01 14.27
CA ALA A 123 -9.39 5.31 14.48
C ALA A 123 -10.08 5.33 15.85
N LEU A 124 -10.93 4.34 16.13
CA LEU A 124 -11.64 4.25 17.41
C LEU A 124 -10.68 4.28 18.61
N ALA A 125 -9.60 3.50 18.57
CA ALA A 125 -8.61 3.45 19.65
C ALA A 125 -7.86 4.77 19.84
N THR A 126 -7.35 5.37 18.75
CA THR A 126 -6.57 6.63 18.84
C THR A 126 -7.43 7.81 19.25
N PHE A 127 -8.63 7.96 18.68
CA PHE A 127 -9.57 9.01 19.06
C PHE A 127 -10.06 8.83 20.50
N THR A 128 -10.39 7.61 20.91
CA THR A 128 -10.79 7.37 22.32
C THR A 128 -9.64 7.73 23.26
N ALA A 129 -8.43 7.27 23.00
CA ALA A 129 -7.27 7.52 23.88
C ALA A 129 -6.93 9.00 24.02
N LEU A 130 -6.99 9.77 22.93
CA LEU A 130 -6.51 11.16 22.91
C LEU A 130 -7.60 12.20 23.12
N VAL A 131 -8.87 11.78 23.10
CA VAL A 131 -10.02 12.67 23.29
C VAL A 131 -10.79 12.37 24.58
N ALA A 132 -10.57 11.22 25.23
CA ALA A 132 -11.26 10.82 26.47
C ALA A 132 -11.21 11.88 27.59
N GLY A 133 -10.09 12.58 27.75
CA GLY A 133 -9.95 13.65 28.76
C GLY A 133 -10.89 14.85 28.53
N SER A 134 -11.58 14.92 27.40
CA SER A 134 -12.56 15.95 27.05
C SER A 134 -13.94 15.36 26.72
N ALA A 135 -14.26 14.16 27.24
CA ALA A 135 -15.53 13.46 26.99
C ALA A 135 -16.79 14.28 27.35
N GLY A 136 -16.68 15.21 28.31
CA GLY A 136 -17.75 16.15 28.65
C GLY A 136 -18.14 17.09 27.50
N ALA A 137 -17.18 17.44 26.64
CA ALA A 137 -17.34 18.38 25.52
C ALA A 137 -17.60 17.70 24.17
N LEU A 138 -17.66 16.37 24.12
CA LEU A 138 -17.98 15.59 22.93
C LEU A 138 -19.49 15.58 22.69
N HIS A 139 -19.91 16.34 21.69
CA HIS A 139 -21.30 16.42 21.22
C HIS A 139 -21.34 16.28 19.70
N PHE A 140 -22.49 15.90 19.14
CA PHE A 140 -22.66 15.76 17.69
C PHE A 140 -22.35 17.05 16.92
N GLU A 141 -22.64 18.22 17.52
CA GLU A 141 -22.31 19.54 16.95
C GLU A 141 -20.81 19.79 16.81
N ALA A 142 -19.98 19.11 17.61
CA ALA A 142 -18.52 19.23 17.56
C ALA A 142 -17.92 18.46 16.36
N LEU A 143 -18.64 17.47 15.81
CA LEU A 143 -18.10 16.53 14.84
C LEU A 143 -17.50 17.20 13.58
N PRO A 144 -18.14 18.20 12.95
CA PRO A 144 -17.57 18.84 11.76
C PRO A 144 -16.21 19.51 12.05
N VAL A 145 -16.10 20.15 13.21
CA VAL A 145 -14.85 20.83 13.63
C VAL A 145 -13.78 19.80 13.98
N LEU A 146 -14.14 18.73 14.71
CA LEU A 146 -13.20 17.65 15.04
C LEU A 146 -12.69 16.96 13.78
N LEU A 147 -13.56 16.69 12.80
CA LEU A 147 -13.17 16.15 11.51
C LEU A 147 -12.29 17.11 10.71
N GLY A 148 -12.60 18.42 10.72
CA GLY A 148 -11.76 19.43 10.08
C GLY A 148 -10.35 19.48 10.66
N VAL A 149 -10.21 19.43 11.98
CA VAL A 149 -8.89 19.39 12.65
C VAL A 149 -8.19 18.04 12.42
N SER A 150 -8.94 16.94 12.43
CA SER A 150 -8.42 15.61 12.11
C SER A 150 -7.88 15.56 10.69
N PHE A 151 -8.55 16.18 9.73
CA PHE A 151 -8.08 16.29 8.34
C PHE A 151 -6.71 16.95 8.26
N VAL A 152 -6.47 18.02 9.03
CA VAL A 152 -5.13 18.64 9.13
C VAL A 152 -4.10 17.65 9.70
N GLY A 153 -4.49 16.87 10.72
CA GLY A 153 -3.65 15.80 11.28
C GLY A 153 -3.29 14.72 10.24
N PHE A 154 -4.27 14.24 9.48
CA PHE A 154 -4.06 13.26 8.41
C PHE A 154 -3.11 13.80 7.33
N VAL A 155 -3.37 15.00 6.83
CA VAL A 155 -2.52 15.65 5.81
C VAL A 155 -1.09 15.84 6.32
N THR A 156 -0.92 16.23 7.58
CA THR A 156 0.40 16.37 8.20
C THR A 156 1.14 15.04 8.23
N ALA A 157 0.49 13.97 8.67
CA ALA A 157 1.06 12.63 8.68
C ALA A 157 1.40 12.12 7.27
N ASP A 158 0.53 12.36 6.29
CA ASP A 158 0.75 12.00 4.88
C ASP A 158 1.99 12.70 4.33
N ILE A 159 2.15 13.99 4.59
CA ILE A 159 3.33 14.77 4.19
C ILE A 159 4.60 14.16 4.79
N ILE A 160 4.57 13.81 6.08
CA ILE A 160 5.71 13.14 6.76
C ILE A 160 6.04 11.82 6.06
N LEU A 161 5.06 10.95 5.83
CA LEU A 161 5.25 9.65 5.20
C LEU A 161 5.78 9.76 3.76
N ILE A 162 5.20 10.65 2.96
CA ILE A 162 5.63 10.93 1.58
C ILE A 162 7.05 11.51 1.58
N GLY A 163 7.40 12.34 2.57
CA GLY A 163 8.74 12.88 2.78
C GLY A 163 9.78 11.78 3.04
N ILE A 164 9.48 10.85 3.96
CA ILE A 164 10.34 9.70 4.30
C ILE A 164 10.64 8.86 3.05
N ILE A 165 9.65 8.65 2.21
CA ILE A 165 9.77 7.84 0.98
C ILE A 165 10.52 8.58 -0.13
N GLY A 166 10.41 9.91 -0.14
CA GLY A 166 11.18 10.80 -1.00
C GLY A 166 12.67 10.84 -0.66
N ALA A 167 13.05 10.58 0.59
CA ALA A 167 14.44 10.50 0.98
C ALA A 167 15.08 9.30 0.27
N GLY A 168 16.10 9.55 -0.57
CA GLY A 168 16.71 8.56 -1.47
C GLY A 168 17.26 7.28 -0.81
N VAL A 169 17.25 7.21 0.52
CA VAL A 169 17.56 6.04 1.35
C VAL A 169 16.58 4.89 1.07
N VAL A 170 15.27 5.13 1.03
CA VAL A 170 14.27 4.05 0.82
C VAL A 170 14.44 3.42 -0.56
N ARG A 171 14.66 4.23 -1.59
CA ARG A 171 14.91 3.75 -2.96
C ARG A 171 16.18 2.89 -3.04
N ARG A 172 17.24 3.23 -2.29
CA ARG A 172 18.49 2.43 -2.23
C ARG A 172 18.34 1.11 -1.46
N PHE A 173 17.52 1.07 -0.40
CA PHE A 173 17.28 -0.15 0.36
C PHE A 173 16.31 -1.12 -0.35
N TYR A 174 15.28 -0.61 -1.03
CA TYR A 174 14.28 -1.45 -1.71
C TYR A 174 14.73 -1.91 -3.11
N LEU A 175 15.52 -1.11 -3.83
CA LEU A 175 16.10 -1.48 -5.13
C LEU A 175 17.49 -2.10 -5.00
N ARG A 176 17.97 -2.41 -3.78
CA ARG A 176 19.21 -3.18 -3.63
C ARG A 176 18.98 -4.51 -4.33
N PRO A 177 19.63 -4.77 -5.47
CA PRO A 177 19.41 -6.03 -6.13
C PRO A 177 19.95 -7.10 -5.19
N ARG A 178 19.16 -8.14 -4.94
CA ARG A 178 19.68 -9.45 -4.55
C ARG A 178 20.52 -9.95 -5.73
N THR A 179 21.68 -9.33 -5.96
CA THR A 179 22.63 -9.66 -7.03
C THR A 179 23.53 -10.82 -6.65
N ALA A 180 23.20 -11.57 -5.59
CA ALA A 180 23.97 -12.74 -5.17
C ALA A 180 23.80 -13.95 -6.10
N ASP A 181 22.84 -13.94 -7.03
CA ASP A 181 22.54 -15.14 -7.84
C ASP A 181 22.92 -15.05 -9.32
N ARG A 182 23.36 -13.88 -9.81
CA ARG A 182 23.82 -13.73 -11.21
C ARG A 182 25.33 -13.91 -11.40
N ALA A 183 26.11 -14.01 -10.32
CA ALA A 183 27.54 -14.28 -10.39
C ALA A 183 27.88 -15.77 -10.58
N LEU A 184 26.93 -16.69 -10.33
CA LEU A 184 27.13 -18.14 -10.51
C LEU A 184 26.88 -18.63 -11.95
N LEU A 185 26.20 -17.84 -12.79
CA LEU A 185 25.89 -18.21 -14.19
C LEU A 185 26.84 -17.63 -15.23
N ARG A 186 27.94 -16.97 -14.82
CA ARG A 186 28.98 -16.45 -15.72
C ARG A 186 30.36 -17.04 -15.41
N ARG A 187 30.46 -18.36 -15.21
CA ARG A 187 31.75 -19.04 -15.43
C ARG A 187 31.95 -19.17 -16.94
N PRO A 188 32.95 -18.51 -17.54
CA PRO A 188 33.29 -18.76 -18.94
C PRO A 188 33.92 -20.15 -19.00
N LEU A 189 33.29 -21.09 -19.69
CA LEU A 189 33.97 -22.30 -20.17
C LEU A 189 34.90 -21.89 -21.33
N HIS A 190 35.99 -21.21 -21.01
CA HIS A 190 37.12 -21.03 -21.92
C HIS A 190 38.29 -21.85 -21.38
N GLY A 191 38.40 -23.08 -21.87
CA GLY A 191 39.43 -24.00 -21.40
C GLY A 191 39.40 -25.35 -22.10
N LEU A 192 39.39 -25.38 -23.44
CA LEU A 192 39.88 -26.51 -24.22
C LEU A 192 40.53 -25.99 -25.52
N CYS A 193 41.81 -25.65 -25.38
CA CYS A 193 42.84 -25.76 -26.41
C CYS A 193 42.86 -27.18 -27.01
N ARG A 194 43.22 -27.49 -28.27
CA ARG A 194 43.63 -26.73 -29.48
C ARG A 194 43.82 -27.80 -30.64
N PRO A 195 44.57 -27.58 -31.76
CA PRO A 195 44.05 -27.59 -33.14
C PRO A 195 44.68 -28.62 -34.12
N GLY A 196 44.19 -28.68 -35.38
CA GLY A 196 44.78 -29.35 -36.56
C GLY A 196 43.76 -30.24 -37.27
N ALA A 197 43.57 -30.30 -38.60
CA ALA A 197 44.28 -29.85 -39.79
C ALA A 197 43.21 -29.61 -40.89
N MET A 198 43.28 -28.52 -41.67
CA MET A 198 43.75 -28.50 -43.06
C MET A 198 43.10 -29.54 -44.00
N ALA A 199 42.18 -29.11 -44.88
CA ALA A 199 42.28 -29.28 -46.35
C ALA A 199 40.93 -29.09 -47.09
N ARG A 200 40.97 -28.20 -48.09
CA ARG A 200 40.39 -28.30 -49.47
C ARG A 200 38.87 -28.44 -49.63
N ASP A 201 38.20 -27.41 -50.14
CA ASP A 201 37.99 -27.08 -51.56
C ASP A 201 36.72 -27.74 -52.14
N ALA A 202 35.74 -26.91 -52.49
CA ALA A 202 34.82 -27.05 -53.64
C ALA A 202 33.67 -26.01 -53.53
N ARG A 203 33.57 -25.12 -54.53
CA ARG A 203 32.35 -24.35 -54.84
C ARG A 203 31.39 -25.21 -55.74
N PRO A 204 30.34 -24.65 -56.40
CA PRO A 204 28.98 -24.54 -55.90
C PRO A 204 27.92 -25.18 -56.85
N HIS A 205 26.75 -25.59 -56.36
CA HIS A 205 25.56 -25.89 -57.19
C HIS A 205 24.29 -25.50 -56.41
N ARG A 206 23.59 -24.43 -56.80
CA ARG A 206 22.42 -24.35 -57.72
C ARG A 206 21.10 -24.89 -57.14
N LEU A 207 20.11 -23.98 -57.11
CA LEU A 207 18.65 -24.18 -57.30
C LEU A 207 17.94 -24.88 -56.11
N ALA A 208 16.71 -24.57 -55.68
CA ALA A 208 15.60 -23.81 -56.25
C ALA A 208 14.63 -23.40 -55.11
N GLN A 209 13.80 -22.38 -55.38
CA GLN A 209 12.34 -22.32 -55.13
C GLN A 209 11.85 -22.85 -53.77
N GLY A 210 11.36 -22.01 -52.86
CA GLY A 210 10.09 -21.29 -53.02
C GLY A 210 8.98 -22.07 -52.30
N LEU A 211 8.19 -21.40 -51.46
CA LEU A 211 6.74 -21.61 -51.21
C LEU A 211 6.33 -20.95 -49.88
N ILE A 212 5.47 -19.94 -50.00
CA ILE A 212 4.20 -19.77 -49.26
C ILE A 212 4.26 -19.36 -47.76
N GLN A 213 3.95 -18.07 -47.57
CA GLN A 213 3.24 -17.37 -46.47
C GLN A 213 2.09 -18.15 -45.76
N PRO A 214 1.31 -17.62 -44.78
CA PRO A 214 1.50 -16.49 -43.83
C PRO A 214 0.91 -16.75 -42.39
N SER A 215 0.99 -15.73 -41.53
CA SER A 215 -0.08 -15.26 -40.60
C SER A 215 -0.41 -15.93 -39.24
N ARG A 216 -0.48 -15.06 -38.22
CA ARG A 216 -1.39 -15.02 -37.04
C ARG A 216 -1.03 -15.95 -35.86
N LYS A 217 -1.20 -15.59 -34.58
CA LYS A 217 -1.96 -14.52 -33.92
C LYS A 217 -1.42 -14.33 -32.49
N LEU A 218 -1.33 -13.07 -32.07
CA LEU A 218 -1.21 -12.62 -30.69
C LEU A 218 -2.55 -12.87 -29.98
N THR A 219 -2.56 -13.64 -28.90
CA THR A 219 -3.72 -13.76 -28.00
C THR A 219 -3.25 -13.43 -26.59
N ILE A 220 -3.71 -12.27 -26.10
CA ILE A 220 -3.62 -11.84 -24.71
C ILE A 220 -4.89 -12.34 -24.04
N ASP A 221 -4.76 -13.14 -22.98
CA ASP A 221 -5.88 -13.58 -22.16
C ASP A 221 -5.90 -12.78 -20.85
N PHE A 222 -6.99 -12.03 -20.64
CA PHE A 222 -7.31 -11.32 -19.41
C PHE A 222 -8.39 -12.14 -18.70
N SER A 223 -8.01 -12.81 -17.60
CA SER A 223 -8.99 -13.38 -16.67
C SER A 223 -9.22 -12.42 -15.51
N VAL A 224 -10.50 -12.12 -15.34
CA VAL A 224 -11.17 -11.28 -14.34
C VAL A 224 -11.03 -11.87 -12.93
#